data_AF-A0A368YEH1-F1
#
_entry.id   AF-A0A368YEH1-F1
#
_cell.length_a   1.000
_cell.length_b   1.000
_cell.length_c   1.000
_cell.angle_alpha   90.00
_cell.angle_beta   90.00
_cell.angle_gamma   90.00
#
_symmetry.space_group_name_H-M   'P 1'
#
loop_
_entity.id
_entity.type
_entity.pdbx_description
1 polymer ?
#
loop_
_entity_poly.entity_id
_entity_poly.type
_entity_poly.pdbx_seq_one_letter_code
_entity_poly.pdbx_strand_id
1 'polypeptide(L)' 'EINSDNLYLIPFTKEVKEELGTILPTNIAFIGAVAELTDIAELDVYKKAIKGRIPKGTEEVNMKAFELGMELAKKAKS' A
#
# COMPACT_ATOMS: atom_id res chain seq x y z
N GLU A 1 19.38 -20.39 1.51
CA GLU A 1 18.49 -19.94 2.59
C GLU A 1 17.89 -18.60 2.20
N ILE A 2 16.62 -18.35 2.53
CA ILE A 2 16.02 -17.02 2.34
C ILE A 2 16.48 -16.16 3.51
N ASN A 3 17.18 -15.06 3.24
CA ASN A 3 17.48 -14.06 4.26
C ASN A 3 16.15 -13.48 4.78
N SER A 4 15.90 -13.64 6.09
CA SER A 4 14.67 -13.20 6.75
C SER A 4 14.78 -11.81 7.38
N ASP A 5 15.92 -11.14 7.29
CA ASP A 5 16.18 -9.85 7.94
C ASP A 5 15.23 -8.75 7.42
N ASN A 6 14.73 -8.91 6.19
CA ASN A 6 13.77 -7.99 5.54
C ASN A 6 12.46 -8.71 5.17
N LEU A 7 12.00 -9.64 6.02
CA LEU A 7 10.70 -10.30 5.85
C LEU A 7 9.61 -9.57 6.63
N TYR A 8 8.64 -8.99 5.91
CA TYR A 8 7.49 -8.31 6.50
C TYR A 8 6.20 -9.05 6.20
N LEU A 9 5.45 -9.41 7.24
CA LEU A 9 4.15 -10.08 7.13
C LEU A 9 3.04 -9.06 7.41
N ILE A 10 2.32 -8.68 6.36
CA ILE A 10 1.23 -7.69 6.46
C ILE A 10 -0.05 -8.31 5.88
N PRO A 11 -1.15 -8.45 6.66
CA PRO A 11 -2.38 -9.08 6.21
C PRO A 11 -3.27 -8.10 5.41
N PHE A 12 -2.76 -7.57 4.28
CA PHE A 12 -3.38 -6.48 3.52
C PHE A 12 -4.88 -6.62 3.28
N THR A 13 -5.34 -7.77 2.78
CA THR A 13 -6.77 -7.98 2.47
C THR A 13 -7.67 -7.80 3.69
N LYS A 14 -7.19 -8.20 4.88
CA LYS A 14 -7.92 -8.03 6.14
C LYS A 14 -7.97 -6.55 6.53
N GLU A 15 -6.80 -5.92 6.63
CA GLU A 15 -6.68 -4.52 7.05
C GLU A 15 -7.46 -3.58 6.13
N VAL A 16 -7.36 -3.77 4.82
CA VAL A 16 -8.06 -2.94 3.83
C VAL A 16 -9.58 -3.13 3.93
N LYS A 17 -10.05 -4.36 4.17
CA LYS A 17 -11.48 -4.61 4.39
C LYS A 17 -12.00 -3.95 5.65
N GLU A 18 -11.24 -4.03 6.74
CA GLU A 18 -11.62 -3.49 8.05
C GLU A 18 -11.64 -1.95 8.03
N GLU A 19 -10.63 -1.32 7.42
CA GLU A 19 -10.47 0.14 7.40
C GLU A 19 -11.29 0.82 6.30
N LEU A 20 -11.42 0.20 5.11
CA LEU A 20 -12.05 0.83 3.94
C LEU A 20 -13.40 0.21 3.55
N GLY A 21 -13.85 -0.84 4.24
CA GLY A 21 -15.12 -1.52 3.97
C GLY A 21 -15.16 -2.30 2.65
N THR A 22 -14.03 -2.42 1.94
CA THR A 22 -13.90 -3.12 0.66
C THR A 22 -12.51 -3.74 0.53
N ILE A 23 -12.38 -4.85 -0.19
CA ILE A 23 -11.07 -5.46 -0.48
C ILE A 23 -10.48 -4.96 -1.81
N LEU A 24 -11.23 -4.19 -2.59
CA LEU A 24 -10.85 -3.87 -3.97
C LEU A 24 -9.47 -3.19 -4.09
N PRO A 25 -9.08 -2.21 -3.26
CA PRO A 25 -7.81 -1.52 -3.42
C PRO A 25 -6.66 -2.19 -2.63
N THR A 26 -6.75 -3.50 -2.35
CA THR A 26 -5.71 -4.23 -1.60
C THR A 26 -4.34 -4.16 -2.28
N ASN A 27 -4.32 -4.23 -3.61
CA ASN A 27 -3.08 -4.08 -4.39
C ASN A 27 -2.47 -2.68 -4.24
N ILE A 28 -3.28 -1.64 -4.09
CA ILE A 28 -2.79 -0.28 -3.88
C ILE A 28 -2.20 -0.12 -2.47
N ALA A 29 -2.81 -0.75 -1.46
CA ALA A 29 -2.19 -0.83 -0.13
C ALA A 29 -0.86 -1.58 -0.14
N PHE A 30 -0.75 -2.67 -0.90
CA PHE A 30 0.53 -3.33 -1.11
C PHE A 30 1.58 -2.40 -1.73
N ILE A 31 1.20 -1.60 -2.75
CA ILE A 31 2.11 -0.62 -3.36
C ILE A 31 2.53 0.46 -2.36
N GLY A 32 1.61 0.91 -1.50
CA GLY A 32 1.92 1.83 -0.40
C GLY A 32 2.98 1.28 0.54
N ALA A 33 2.85 0.00 0.92
CA ALA A 33 3.85 -0.66 1.74
C ALA A 33 5.22 -0.76 1.05
N VAL A 34 5.25 -1.09 -0.25
CA VAL A 34 6.50 -1.12 -1.03
C VAL A 34 7.14 0.27 -1.07
N ALA A 35 6.36 1.32 -1.29
CA ALA A 35 6.85 2.70 -1.33
C ALA A 35 7.44 3.16 0.02
N GLU A 36 6.95 2.63 1.13
CA GLU A 36 7.48 2.94 2.47
C GLU A 36 8.71 2.10 2.84
N LEU A 37 8.70 0.81 2.49
CA LEU A 37 9.80 -0.11 2.84
C LEU A 37 11.01 0.06 1.94
N THR A 38 10.84 0.67 0.76
CA THR A 38 11.87 0.81 -0.26
C THR A 38 12.09 2.27 -0.64
N ASP A 39 13.28 2.61 -1.12
CA ASP A 39 13.61 3.95 -1.61
C ASP A 39 13.74 3.96 -3.15
N ILE A 40 12.82 3.27 -3.84
CA ILE A 40 12.89 3.09 -5.30
C ILE A 40 12.52 4.38 -6.04
N ALA A 41 11.61 5.20 -5.49
CA ALA A 41 11.18 6.46 -6.08
C ALA A 41 10.55 7.40 -5.03
N GLU A 42 10.41 8.67 -5.38
CA GLU A 42 9.66 9.63 -4.55
C GLU A 42 8.17 9.26 -4.48
N LEU A 43 7.52 9.52 -3.32
CA LEU A 43 6.10 9.22 -3.09
C LEU A 43 5.15 9.81 -4.15
N ASP A 44 5.49 10.98 -4.69
CA ASP A 44 4.72 11.64 -5.73
C ASP A 44 4.72 10.86 -7.06
N VAL A 45 5.79 10.12 -7.35
CA VAL A 45 5.87 9.25 -8.54
C VAL A 45 4.86 8.10 -8.41
N TYR A 46 4.79 7.46 -7.24
CA TYR A 46 3.78 6.43 -6.98
C TYR A 46 2.36 6.98 -7.11
N LYS A 47 2.07 8.12 -6.46
CA LYS A 47 0.74 8.76 -6.52
C LYS A 47 0.32 9.10 -7.95
N LYS A 48 1.23 9.65 -8.76
CA LYS A 48 0.98 9.94 -10.19
C LYS A 48 0.71 8.65 -10.98
N ALA A 49 1.53 7.61 -10.79
CA ALA A 49 1.36 6.34 -11.49
C ALA A 49 0.05 5.64 -11.14
N ILE A 50 -0.37 5.65 -9.87
CA ILE A 50 -1.63 5.08 -9.42
C ILE A 50 -2.80 5.85 -10.03
N LYS A 51 -2.82 7.19 -9.91
CA LYS A 51 -3.88 8.03 -10.49
C LYS A 51 -4.06 7.84 -12.01
N GLY A 52 -2.99 7.52 -12.73
CA GLY A 52 -3.05 7.23 -14.17
C GLY A 52 -3.62 5.86 -14.54
N ARG A 53 -3.82 4.95 -13.58
CA ARG A 53 -4.23 3.56 -13.83
C ARG A 53 -5.54 3.16 -13.16
N ILE A 54 -5.95 3.86 -12.11
CA ILE A 54 -7.19 3.55 -11.38
C ILE A 54 -8.44 4.02 -12.14
N PRO A 55 -9.59 3.35 -11.97
CA PRO A 55 -10.85 3.80 -12.55
C PRO A 55 -11.28 5.18 -12.04
N LYS A 56 -11.95 5.95 -12.90
CA LYS A 56 -12.58 7.22 -12.51
C LYS A 56 -13.62 7.00 -11.40
N GLY A 57 -13.66 7.90 -10.42
CA GLY A 57 -14.56 7.81 -9.26
C GLY A 57 -14.07 6.89 -8.16
N THR A 58 -12.86 6.33 -8.27
CA THR A 58 -12.24 5.48 -7.24
C THR A 58 -10.97 6.11 -6.65
N GLU A 59 -10.68 7.36 -6.99
CA GLU A 59 -9.45 8.06 -6.60
C GLU A 59 -9.29 8.11 -5.09
N GLU A 60 -10.35 8.48 -4.37
CA GLU A 60 -10.30 8.61 -2.91
C GLU A 60 -9.98 7.28 -2.22
N VAL A 61 -10.71 6.21 -2.57
CA VAL A 61 -10.54 4.90 -1.92
C VAL A 61 -9.16 4.30 -2.21
N ASN A 62 -8.63 4.50 -3.43
CA ASN A 62 -7.28 4.04 -3.77
C ASN A 62 -6.19 4.88 -3.09
N MET A 63 -6.34 6.21 -2.96
CA MET A 63 -5.36 7.02 -2.23
C MET A 63 -5.35 6.68 -0.73
N LYS A 64 -6.52 6.46 -0.11
CA LYS A 64 -6.61 5.97 1.27
C LYS A 64 -5.95 4.60 1.43
N ALA A 65 -6.14 3.69 0.48
CA ALA A 65 -5.48 2.39 0.51
C ALA A 65 -3.96 2.51 0.41
N PHE A 66 -3.45 3.39 -0.45
CA PHE A 66 -2.01 3.64 -0.57
C PHE A 66 -1.42 4.14 0.76
N GLU A 67 -2.07 5.12 1.39
CA GLU A 67 -1.66 5.66 2.69
C GLU A 67 -1.73 4.59 3.81
N LEU A 68 -2.82 3.82 3.87
CA LEU A 68 -2.95 2.67 4.78
C LEU A 68 -1.80 1.67 4.60
N GLY A 69 -1.44 1.38 3.35
CA GLY A 69 -0.30 0.52 3.02
C GLY A 69 1.01 1.00 3.61
N MET A 70 1.31 2.30 3.48
CA MET A 70 2.50 2.90 4.06
C MET A 70 2.48 2.81 5.59
N GLU A 71 1.34 3.07 6.23
CA GLU A 71 1.21 2.98 7.68
C GLU A 71 1.42 1.56 8.21
N LEU A 72 0.85 0.56 7.54
CA LEU A 72 1.04 -0.85 7.89
C LEU A 72 2.50 -1.27 7.74
N ALA A 73 3.19 -0.81 6.68
CA ALA A 73 4.62 -1.03 6.51
C ALA A 73 5.47 -0.42 7.63
N LYS A 74 5.18 0.83 8.03
CA LYS A 74 5.87 1.47 9.18
C LYS A 74 5.72 0.62 10.44
N LYS A 75 4.50 0.16 10.73
CA LYS A 75 4.20 -0.70 11.89
C LYS A 75 4.86 -2.07 11.82
N ALA A 76 5.04 -2.63 10.62
CA ALA A 76 5.68 -3.94 10.43
C ALA A 76 7.21 -3.88 10.51
N LYS A 77 7.80 -2.70 10.26
CA LYS A 77 9.25 -2.46 10.33
C LYS A 77 9.74 -2.16 11.75
N SER A 78 8.89 -1.57 12.58
CA SER A 78 9.16 -1.27 14.01
C SER A 78 9.09 -2.50 14.89
#